data_AF-A0A142CG11-F1
#
_entry.id   AF-A0A142CG11-F1
#
_cell.length_a   1.000
_cell.length_b   1.000
_cell.length_c   1.000
_cell.angle_alpha   90.00
_cell.angle_beta   90.00
_cell.angle_gamma   90.00
#
_symmetry.space_group_name_H-M   'P 1'
#
loop_
_entity.id
_entity.type
_entity.pdbx_description
1 polymer ?
#
loop_
_entity_poly.entity_id
_entity_poly.type
_entity_poly.pdbx_seq_one_letter_code
_entity_poly.pdbx_strand_id
1 'polypeptide(L)'
;PWTEYMAKYDIEEVHGSGIRVDLGEDAEVAGTQYRLPSGKCPVFGKGIIIENSNTTFLTPVATGNQYLKDGGFAFPPTKPLVSPMTLDDMRLLYKDNEDVKNLDELTLCSRHAGNMIPDNDKNSNYKYPAVYDDKDKKCHILYIAAQENNGPRYCNKDQSKRNSMFCFRPAKDKLFENYTYLSKNVVDNWEKVCPRKNLQNAKFGLWVDG
;
A
#
# COMPACT_ATOMS: atom_id res chain seq x y z
N PRO A 1 32.15 -11.94 -5.47
CA PRO A 1 31.30 -13.12 -5.18
C PRO A 1 29.87 -12.77 -4.71
N TRP A 2 29.67 -11.63 -4.03
CA TRP A 2 28.38 -11.29 -3.40
C TRP A 2 27.33 -10.65 -4.31
N THR A 3 27.68 -10.25 -5.54
CA THR A 3 26.83 -9.43 -6.41
C THR A 3 25.41 -9.96 -6.59
N GLU A 4 25.24 -11.22 -7.02
CA GLU A 4 23.91 -11.80 -7.27
C GLU A 4 23.08 -11.95 -5.98
N TYR A 5 23.72 -12.39 -4.89
CA TYR A 5 23.06 -12.52 -3.60
C TYR A 5 22.61 -11.15 -3.04
N MET A 6 23.45 -10.14 -3.22
CA MET A 6 23.25 -8.79 -2.69
C MET A 6 22.31 -7.94 -3.53
N ALA A 7 22.00 -8.34 -4.77
CA ALA A 7 21.15 -7.58 -5.69
C ALA A 7 19.80 -7.17 -5.07
N LYS A 8 19.17 -8.05 -4.27
CA LYS A 8 17.90 -7.73 -3.60
C LYS A 8 17.99 -6.65 -2.53
N TYR A 9 19.20 -6.34 -2.04
CA TYR A 9 19.45 -5.30 -1.05
C TYR A 9 19.89 -3.98 -1.69
N ASP A 10 20.06 -3.95 -3.00
CA ASP A 10 20.17 -2.71 -3.76
C ASP A 10 18.79 -2.08 -3.95
N ILE A 11 18.31 -1.45 -2.87
CA ILE A 11 16.94 -0.95 -2.75
C ILE A 11 16.63 0.11 -3.82
N GLU A 12 17.60 0.92 -4.22
CA GLU A 12 17.43 1.92 -5.27
C GLU A 12 17.02 1.23 -6.57
N GLU A 13 17.74 0.19 -6.97
CA GLU A 13 17.45 -0.56 -8.19
C GLU A 13 16.20 -1.45 -8.07
N VAL A 14 16.06 -2.23 -7.00
CA VAL A 14 14.98 -3.22 -6.91
C VAL A 14 13.64 -2.62 -6.47
N HIS A 15 13.63 -1.56 -5.65
CA HIS A 15 12.40 -0.90 -5.21
C HIS A 15 12.10 0.36 -6.03
N GLY A 16 13.09 1.21 -6.30
CA GLY A 16 12.96 2.36 -7.21
C GLY A 16 12.05 3.50 -6.75
N SER A 17 11.68 3.56 -5.47
CA SER A 17 10.87 4.66 -4.90
C SER A 17 11.13 4.85 -3.41
N GLY A 18 10.44 5.79 -2.77
CA GLY A 18 10.50 6.00 -1.32
C GLY A 18 9.81 4.87 -0.55
N ILE A 19 10.41 4.41 0.55
CA ILE A 19 9.84 3.33 1.38
C ILE A 19 8.91 3.86 2.46
N ARG A 20 9.38 4.85 3.24
CA ARG A 20 8.61 5.46 4.33
C ARG A 20 7.36 6.14 3.78
N VAL A 21 7.56 6.98 2.77
CA VAL A 21 6.52 7.62 1.97
C VAL A 21 6.84 7.34 0.50
N ASP A 22 5.96 6.58 -0.16
CA ASP A 22 6.08 6.20 -1.57
C ASP A 22 5.13 7.06 -2.42
N LEU A 23 5.67 8.00 -3.18
CA LEU A 23 4.92 8.88 -4.09
C LEU A 23 5.80 9.16 -5.32
N GLY A 24 6.39 8.11 -5.88
CA GLY A 24 7.45 8.19 -6.89
C GLY A 24 6.96 8.32 -8.33
N GLU A 25 5.66 8.20 -8.58
CA GLU A 25 5.06 8.46 -9.90
C GLU A 25 4.02 9.57 -9.83
N ASP A 26 3.74 10.13 -10.99
CA ASP A 26 2.62 11.03 -11.27
C ASP A 26 1.68 10.36 -12.30
N ALA A 27 0.38 10.54 -12.14
CA ALA A 27 -0.63 10.10 -13.09
C ALA A 27 -1.76 11.10 -13.20
N GLU A 28 -2.26 11.29 -14.43
CA GLU A 28 -3.41 12.12 -14.69
C GLU A 28 -4.71 11.39 -14.36
N VAL A 29 -5.63 12.05 -13.68
CA VAL A 29 -7.02 11.63 -13.52
C VAL A 29 -7.90 12.83 -13.85
N ALA A 30 -8.74 12.70 -14.88
CA ALA A 30 -9.69 13.74 -15.28
C ALA A 30 -9.04 15.14 -15.46
N GLY A 31 -7.86 15.19 -16.09
CA GLY A 31 -7.14 16.43 -16.36
C GLY A 31 -6.30 16.98 -15.20
N THR A 32 -6.22 16.28 -14.07
CA THR A 32 -5.40 16.70 -12.91
C THR A 32 -4.30 15.68 -12.62
N GLN A 33 -3.08 16.16 -12.40
CA GLN A 33 -1.94 15.31 -12.03
C GLN A 33 -1.95 14.99 -10.54
N TYR A 34 -1.83 13.70 -10.21
CA TYR A 34 -1.76 13.18 -8.85
C TYR A 34 -0.52 12.32 -8.64
N ARG A 35 0.07 12.42 -7.44
CA ARG A 35 1.16 11.54 -7.03
C ARG A 35 0.63 10.22 -6.49
N LEU A 36 1.31 9.12 -6.81
CA LEU A 36 0.94 7.78 -6.35
C LEU A 36 2.15 6.90 -6.00
N PRO A 37 1.94 5.86 -5.16
CA PRO A 37 2.98 4.88 -4.86
C PRO A 37 3.43 4.09 -6.10
N SER A 38 4.73 3.89 -6.22
CA SER A 38 5.36 3.24 -7.38
C SER A 38 6.45 2.23 -7.04
N GLY A 39 6.72 1.98 -5.75
CA GLY A 39 7.76 1.06 -5.32
C GLY A 39 7.51 -0.38 -5.76
N LYS A 40 8.51 -1.00 -6.40
CA LYS A 40 8.41 -2.36 -6.99
C LYS A 40 8.44 -3.50 -5.97
N CYS A 41 8.80 -3.20 -4.72
CA CYS A 41 8.86 -4.19 -3.64
C CYS A 41 7.77 -3.97 -2.59
N PRO A 42 7.20 -5.04 -2.00
CA PRO A 42 6.29 -4.95 -0.87
C PRO A 42 6.97 -4.36 0.37
N VAL A 43 6.25 -3.53 1.14
CA VAL A 43 6.77 -2.95 2.39
C VAL A 43 6.13 -3.64 3.60
N PHE A 44 6.81 -4.67 4.10
CA PHE A 44 6.37 -5.47 5.25
C PHE A 44 6.33 -4.67 6.56
N GLY A 45 5.26 -4.85 7.33
CA GLY A 45 5.06 -4.23 8.63
C GLY A 45 4.60 -2.77 8.58
N LYS A 46 4.36 -2.21 7.38
CA LYS A 46 4.00 -0.79 7.21
C LYS A 46 2.50 -0.59 7.29
N GLY A 47 2.09 0.37 8.11
CA GLY A 47 0.73 0.92 8.16
C GLY A 47 0.75 2.43 8.36
N ILE A 48 -0.44 3.01 8.49
CA ILE A 48 -0.62 4.45 8.75
C ILE A 48 -1.24 4.64 10.13
N ILE A 49 -0.59 5.45 10.96
CA ILE A 49 -1.15 5.91 12.23
C ILE A 49 -1.93 7.18 11.96
N ILE A 50 -3.22 7.19 12.33
CA ILE A 50 -4.06 8.37 12.33
C ILE A 50 -3.95 8.98 13.73
N GLU A 51 -3.37 10.17 13.82
CA GLU A 51 -3.12 10.84 15.09
C GLU A 51 -4.44 11.24 15.75
N ASN A 52 -4.55 10.93 17.04
CA ASN A 52 -5.74 11.21 17.84
C ASN A 52 -7.03 10.65 17.22
N SER A 53 -7.01 9.46 16.65
CA SER A 53 -8.23 8.73 16.27
C SER A 53 -8.23 7.32 16.85
N ASN A 54 -9.41 6.83 17.20
CA ASN A 54 -9.64 5.43 17.56
C ASN A 54 -9.91 4.55 16.33
N THR A 55 -10.04 5.17 15.15
CA THR A 55 -10.22 4.45 13.88
C THR A 55 -8.88 3.93 13.37
N THR A 56 -8.90 2.83 12.62
CA THR A 56 -7.70 2.32 11.97
C THR A 56 -7.68 2.78 10.52
N PHE A 57 -6.50 2.84 9.90
CA PHE A 57 -6.42 3.27 8.51
C PHE A 57 -7.05 2.25 7.52
N LEU A 58 -7.23 0.98 7.93
CA LEU A 58 -7.96 -0.01 7.13
C LEU A 58 -9.49 0.11 7.23
N THR A 59 -9.99 0.96 8.11
CA THR A 59 -11.40 1.36 8.09
C THR A 59 -11.68 2.11 6.78
N PRO A 60 -12.84 1.88 6.13
CA PRO A 60 -13.23 2.64 4.95
C PRO A 60 -13.23 4.15 5.19
N VAL A 61 -12.98 4.93 4.15
CA VAL A 61 -13.12 6.39 4.20
C VAL A 61 -14.53 6.81 4.61
N ALA A 62 -14.63 7.98 5.24
CA ALA A 62 -15.92 8.56 5.61
C ALA A 62 -16.73 8.90 4.34
N THR A 63 -18.02 8.58 4.35
CA THR A 63 -18.94 8.85 3.22
C THR A 63 -20.25 9.47 3.70
N GLY A 64 -20.93 10.20 2.82
CA GLY A 64 -22.21 10.84 3.14
C GLY A 64 -22.08 11.86 4.27
N ASN A 65 -22.85 11.66 5.34
CA ASN A 65 -22.90 12.58 6.50
C ASN A 65 -21.89 12.23 7.60
N GLN A 66 -20.95 11.31 7.36
CA GLN A 66 -19.92 10.95 8.32
C GLN A 66 -18.86 12.05 8.43
N TYR A 67 -18.31 12.26 9.63
CA TYR A 67 -17.17 13.15 9.79
C TYR A 67 -15.92 12.53 9.19
N LEU A 68 -15.06 13.35 8.58
CA LEU A 68 -13.80 12.89 7.97
C LEU A 68 -12.95 12.04 8.92
N LYS A 69 -12.90 12.40 10.21
CA LYS A 69 -12.13 11.69 11.24
C LYS A 69 -12.73 10.36 11.71
N ASP A 70 -13.92 10.00 11.23
CA ASP A 70 -14.60 8.75 11.60
C ASP A 70 -14.21 7.60 10.67
N GLY A 71 -13.79 7.93 9.45
CA GLY A 71 -13.27 6.98 8.48
C GLY A 71 -11.77 6.77 8.57
N GLY A 72 -11.31 5.72 7.89
CA GLY A 72 -9.90 5.46 7.62
C GLY A 72 -9.54 5.81 6.19
N PHE A 73 -8.73 4.96 5.56
CA PHE A 73 -8.14 5.19 4.23
C PHE A 73 -8.62 4.16 3.20
N ALA A 74 -9.26 3.07 3.65
CA ALA A 74 -9.69 2.00 2.77
C ALA A 74 -10.86 2.41 1.86
N PHE A 75 -11.04 1.68 0.77
CA PHE A 75 -12.13 1.88 -0.17
C PHE A 75 -13.50 1.75 0.53
N PRO A 76 -14.47 2.63 0.21
CA PRO A 76 -15.82 2.50 0.74
C PRO A 76 -16.53 1.25 0.20
N PRO A 77 -17.52 0.69 0.92
CA PRO A 77 -18.28 -0.47 0.45
C PRO A 77 -18.96 -0.22 -0.90
N THR A 78 -18.81 -1.18 -1.83
CA THR A 78 -19.42 -1.14 -3.17
C THR A 78 -20.40 -2.29 -3.38
N LYS A 79 -21.18 -2.23 -4.47
CA LYS A 79 -22.01 -3.34 -4.96
C LYS A 79 -21.67 -3.61 -6.44
N PRO A 80 -21.04 -4.75 -6.79
CA PRO A 80 -20.54 -5.81 -5.90
C PRO A 80 -19.40 -5.33 -4.99
N LEU A 81 -19.16 -6.03 -3.87
CA LEU A 81 -18.10 -5.69 -2.92
C LEU A 81 -16.73 -5.96 -3.56
N VAL A 82 -15.87 -4.92 -3.63
CA VAL A 82 -14.51 -5.05 -4.17
C VAL A 82 -13.42 -4.93 -3.11
N SER A 83 -13.71 -4.33 -1.95
CA SER A 83 -12.73 -4.19 -0.87
C SER A 83 -13.45 -4.05 0.49
N PRO A 84 -12.96 -4.70 1.56
CA PRO A 84 -11.90 -5.71 1.53
C PRO A 84 -12.36 -7.01 0.85
N MET A 85 -11.40 -7.78 0.33
CA MET A 85 -11.66 -9.08 -0.31
C MET A 85 -10.69 -10.13 0.22
N THR A 86 -11.17 -11.35 0.49
CA THR A 86 -10.30 -12.44 0.95
C THR A 86 -9.46 -13.01 -0.21
N LEU A 87 -8.38 -13.71 0.12
CA LEU A 87 -7.56 -14.41 -0.87
C LEU A 87 -8.40 -15.38 -1.70
N ASP A 88 -9.23 -16.20 -1.06
CA ASP A 88 -10.07 -17.20 -1.74
C ASP A 88 -11.09 -16.55 -2.67
N ASP A 89 -11.70 -15.43 -2.24
CA ASP A 89 -12.62 -14.65 -3.09
C ASP A 89 -11.90 -14.07 -4.31
N MET A 90 -10.68 -13.54 -4.14
CA MET A 90 -9.87 -13.07 -5.28
C MET A 90 -9.50 -14.23 -6.22
N ARG A 91 -9.14 -15.41 -5.69
CA ARG A 91 -8.85 -16.60 -6.50
C ARG A 91 -10.07 -17.05 -7.29
N LEU A 92 -11.24 -17.01 -6.67
CA LEU A 92 -12.51 -17.33 -7.33
C LEU A 92 -12.83 -16.30 -8.43
N LEU A 93 -12.64 -15.01 -8.14
CA LEU A 93 -12.88 -13.91 -9.08
C LEU A 93 -11.99 -14.02 -10.32
N TYR A 94 -10.73 -14.43 -10.16
CA TYR A 94 -9.75 -14.51 -11.23
C TYR A 94 -9.48 -15.95 -11.73
N LYS A 95 -10.33 -16.91 -11.40
CA LYS A 95 -10.10 -18.35 -11.66
C LYS A 95 -9.84 -18.69 -13.13
N ASP A 96 -10.43 -17.91 -14.04
CA ASP A 96 -10.35 -18.12 -15.50
C ASP A 96 -9.31 -17.18 -16.17
N ASN A 97 -8.57 -16.38 -15.39
CA ASN A 97 -7.53 -15.48 -15.89
C ASN A 97 -6.13 -16.13 -15.75
N GLU A 98 -5.56 -16.61 -16.86
CA GLU A 98 -4.25 -17.29 -16.87
C GLU A 98 -3.10 -16.47 -16.30
N ASP A 99 -3.12 -15.15 -16.51
CA ASP A 99 -2.04 -14.24 -16.09
C ASP A 99 -2.08 -13.95 -14.57
N VAL A 100 -3.25 -14.08 -13.95
CA VAL A 100 -3.49 -13.63 -12.57
C VAL A 100 -3.75 -14.79 -11.61
N LYS A 101 -4.36 -15.88 -12.07
CA LYS A 101 -4.84 -16.98 -11.21
C LYS A 101 -3.76 -17.65 -10.36
N ASN A 102 -2.50 -17.63 -10.84
CA ASN A 102 -1.35 -18.28 -10.20
C ASN A 102 -0.39 -17.31 -9.50
N LEU A 103 -0.66 -16.01 -9.47
CA LEU A 103 0.19 -15.02 -8.79
C LEU A 103 0.26 -15.30 -7.29
N ASP A 104 1.31 -14.90 -6.58
CA ASP A 104 1.31 -14.95 -5.12
C ASP A 104 0.26 -13.99 -4.52
N GLU A 105 -0.05 -14.14 -3.23
CA GLU A 105 -1.12 -13.38 -2.56
C GLU A 105 -0.88 -11.86 -2.56
N LEU A 106 0.37 -11.39 -2.48
CA LEU A 106 0.69 -9.96 -2.46
C LEU A 106 0.57 -9.36 -3.85
N THR A 107 1.13 -10.03 -4.86
CA THR A 107 1.00 -9.57 -6.25
C THR A 107 -0.46 -9.62 -6.69
N LEU A 108 -1.21 -10.66 -6.32
CA LEU A 108 -2.64 -10.75 -6.61
C LEU A 108 -3.42 -9.57 -5.99
N CYS A 109 -3.15 -9.23 -4.72
CA CYS A 109 -3.77 -8.07 -4.08
C CYS A 109 -3.42 -6.75 -4.78
N SER A 110 -2.15 -6.55 -5.15
CA SER A 110 -1.70 -5.38 -5.91
C SER A 110 -2.41 -5.27 -7.27
N ARG A 111 -2.51 -6.37 -8.04
CA ARG A 111 -3.21 -6.40 -9.33
C ARG A 111 -4.71 -6.20 -9.18
N HIS A 112 -5.32 -6.79 -8.15
CA HIS A 112 -6.73 -6.59 -7.84
C HIS A 112 -7.04 -5.10 -7.56
N ALA A 113 -6.23 -4.45 -6.73
CA ALA A 113 -6.35 -3.01 -6.46
C ALA A 113 -6.16 -2.16 -7.72
N GLY A 114 -5.23 -2.57 -8.59
CA GLY A 114 -4.98 -1.95 -9.90
C GLY A 114 -6.12 -2.07 -10.91
N ASN A 115 -7.20 -2.83 -10.63
CA ASN A 115 -8.36 -2.88 -11.51
C ASN A 115 -9.37 -1.75 -11.24
N MET A 116 -9.24 -1.03 -10.12
CA MET A 116 -10.12 0.10 -9.83
C MET A 116 -9.83 1.27 -10.77
N ILE A 117 -10.90 1.81 -11.38
CA ILE A 117 -10.84 2.95 -12.29
C ILE A 117 -11.06 4.24 -11.47
N PRO A 118 -10.10 5.17 -11.43
CA PRO A 118 -10.25 6.43 -10.73
C PRO A 118 -11.18 7.37 -11.52
N ASP A 119 -12.16 7.99 -10.84
CA ASP A 119 -13.08 8.99 -11.41
C ASP A 119 -13.71 8.67 -12.77
N ASN A 120 -13.95 7.38 -13.06
CA ASN A 120 -14.40 6.86 -14.36
C ASN A 120 -13.46 7.15 -15.54
N ASP A 121 -12.24 7.63 -15.27
CA ASP A 121 -11.20 7.86 -16.26
C ASP A 121 -10.51 6.53 -16.62
N LYS A 122 -11.03 5.88 -17.66
CA LYS A 122 -10.54 4.58 -18.14
C LYS A 122 -9.14 4.64 -18.73
N ASN A 123 -8.66 5.84 -19.09
CA ASN A 123 -7.36 6.03 -19.72
C ASN A 123 -6.27 6.43 -18.71
N SER A 124 -6.64 6.59 -17.44
CA SER A 124 -5.71 6.96 -16.39
C SER A 124 -4.74 5.83 -16.07
N ASN A 125 -3.46 6.20 -15.91
CA ASN A 125 -2.42 5.34 -15.34
C ASN A 125 -2.47 5.28 -13.81
N TYR A 126 -3.35 6.07 -13.17
CA TYR A 126 -3.47 6.09 -11.72
C TYR A 126 -4.12 4.80 -11.24
N LYS A 127 -3.43 4.09 -10.35
CA LYS A 127 -3.92 2.88 -9.69
C LYS A 127 -3.79 3.01 -8.20
N TYR A 128 -4.82 2.59 -7.48
CA TYR A 128 -4.86 2.66 -6.03
C TYR A 128 -3.84 1.67 -5.41
N PRO A 129 -3.15 2.07 -4.33
CA PRO A 129 -2.35 1.14 -3.55
C PRO A 129 -3.24 0.23 -2.70
N ALA A 130 -2.64 -0.78 -2.09
CA ALA A 130 -3.33 -1.72 -1.22
C ALA A 130 -2.52 -2.07 0.03
N VAL A 131 -3.21 -2.66 1.00
CA VAL A 131 -2.58 -3.38 2.11
C VAL A 131 -3.12 -4.79 2.15
N TYR A 132 -2.20 -5.75 2.19
CA TYR A 132 -2.55 -7.14 2.46
C TYR A 132 -2.34 -7.43 3.94
N ASP A 133 -3.37 -7.98 4.59
CA ASP A 133 -3.31 -8.53 5.95
C ASP A 133 -3.05 -10.04 5.86
N ASP A 134 -1.83 -10.45 6.21
CA ASP A 134 -1.40 -11.84 6.17
C ASP A 134 -2.12 -12.73 7.19
N LYS A 135 -2.59 -12.13 8.30
CA LYS A 135 -3.28 -12.85 9.36
C LYS A 135 -4.71 -13.22 8.95
N ASP A 136 -5.42 -12.25 8.39
CA ASP A 136 -6.81 -12.41 7.96
C ASP A 136 -6.93 -12.90 6.50
N LYS A 137 -5.81 -12.94 5.76
CA LYS A 137 -5.74 -13.24 4.32
C LYS A 137 -6.67 -12.33 3.51
N LYS A 138 -6.63 -11.03 3.80
CA LYS A 138 -7.49 -10.00 3.19
C LYS A 138 -6.68 -8.94 2.47
N CYS A 139 -7.15 -8.58 1.28
CA CYS A 139 -6.70 -7.43 0.52
C CYS A 139 -7.60 -6.23 0.81
N HIS A 140 -7.00 -5.12 1.22
CA HIS A 140 -7.66 -3.83 1.44
C HIS A 140 -7.16 -2.84 0.39
N ILE A 141 -8.04 -2.39 -0.50
CA ILE A 141 -7.72 -1.30 -1.43
C ILE A 141 -7.76 0.01 -0.66
N LEU A 142 -6.77 0.88 -0.83
CA LEU A 142 -6.74 2.19 -0.20
C LEU A 142 -7.27 3.25 -1.17
N TYR A 143 -8.33 3.94 -0.77
CA TYR A 143 -8.84 5.10 -1.50
C TYR A 143 -7.88 6.29 -1.39
N ILE A 144 -7.24 6.45 -0.23
CA ILE A 144 -6.28 7.53 0.03
C ILE A 144 -4.85 7.00 -0.16
N ALA A 145 -4.15 7.50 -1.18
CA ALA A 145 -2.75 7.16 -1.46
C ALA A 145 -1.72 7.99 -0.65
N ALA A 146 -2.15 9.09 -0.04
CA ALA A 146 -1.30 9.91 0.84
C ALA A 146 -0.85 9.10 2.06
N GLN A 147 0.40 9.31 2.50
CA GLN A 147 0.98 8.52 3.60
C GLN A 147 1.42 9.36 4.81
N GLU A 148 1.61 10.67 4.65
CA GLU A 148 1.92 11.57 5.76
C GLU A 148 1.25 12.93 5.60
N ASN A 149 0.69 13.44 6.70
CA ASN A 149 0.27 14.81 6.88
C ASN A 149 0.39 15.17 8.36
N ASN A 150 1.38 15.97 8.74
CA ASN A 150 1.69 16.24 10.16
C ASN A 150 1.94 17.72 10.47
N GLY A 151 1.83 18.60 9.47
CA GLY A 151 2.05 20.03 9.64
C GLY A 151 0.87 20.70 10.36
N PRO A 152 1.10 21.54 11.40
CA PRO A 152 0.03 22.14 12.20
C PRO A 152 -0.89 23.11 11.40
N ARG A 153 -0.44 23.54 10.21
CA ARG A 153 -1.24 24.34 9.27
C ARG A 153 -2.14 23.49 8.35
N TYR A 154 -1.81 22.21 8.16
CA TYR A 154 -2.39 21.34 7.13
C TYR A 154 -3.24 20.20 7.69
N CYS A 155 -3.12 19.93 8.99
CA CYS A 155 -3.93 18.96 9.70
C CYS A 155 -4.22 19.46 11.12
N ASN A 156 -5.30 18.96 11.72
CA ASN A 156 -5.66 19.35 13.07
C ASN A 156 -5.66 18.16 14.02
N LYS A 157 -4.83 18.24 15.06
CA LYS A 157 -4.71 17.25 16.12
C LYS A 157 -5.89 17.27 17.11
N ASP A 158 -6.67 18.35 17.15
CA ASP A 158 -7.83 18.47 18.03
C ASP A 158 -8.97 17.53 17.59
N GLN A 159 -9.32 16.57 18.45
CA GLN A 159 -10.40 15.60 18.19
C GLN A 159 -11.79 16.26 18.10
N SER A 160 -11.99 17.41 18.75
CA SER A 160 -13.28 18.13 18.70
C SER A 160 -13.55 18.71 17.31
N LYS A 161 -12.49 18.96 16.51
CA LYS A 161 -12.59 19.42 15.12
C LYS A 161 -12.69 18.22 14.19
N ARG A 162 -13.86 17.58 14.16
CA ARG A 162 -14.09 16.33 13.41
C ARG A 162 -14.10 16.46 11.89
N ASN A 163 -14.35 17.67 11.36
CA ASN A 163 -14.39 17.96 9.91
C ASN A 163 -13.04 18.37 9.30
N SER A 164 -12.00 18.64 10.10
CA SER A 164 -10.69 19.01 9.57
C SER A 164 -9.88 17.79 9.13
N MET A 165 -8.94 17.98 8.20
CA MET A 165 -7.97 16.95 7.80
C MET A 165 -7.30 16.30 9.01
N PHE A 166 -7.32 14.96 9.05
CA PHE A 166 -6.61 14.18 10.05
C PHE A 166 -5.10 14.34 9.87
N CYS A 167 -4.37 14.37 11.00
CA CYS A 167 -2.93 14.23 10.98
C CYS A 167 -2.60 12.73 10.94
N PHE A 168 -1.61 12.33 10.15
CA PHE A 168 -1.23 10.92 10.01
C PHE A 168 0.21 10.78 9.55
N ARG A 169 0.79 9.60 9.81
CA ARG A 169 2.15 9.27 9.42
C ARG A 169 2.31 7.77 9.18
N PRO A 170 3.28 7.37 8.35
CA PRO A 170 3.61 5.96 8.20
C PRO A 170 4.34 5.47 9.45
N ALA A 171 4.10 4.22 9.83
CA ALA A 171 4.79 3.57 10.94
C ALA A 171 4.96 2.08 10.68
N LYS A 172 5.95 1.49 11.36
CA LYS A 172 5.95 0.06 11.68
C LYS A 172 5.60 -0.08 13.15
N ASP A 173 4.42 -0.60 13.43
CA ASP A 173 3.90 -0.82 14.77
C ASP A 173 3.59 -2.31 14.93
N LYS A 174 3.52 -2.80 16.17
CA LYS A 174 3.14 -4.19 16.45
C LYS A 174 1.77 -4.53 15.87
N LEU A 175 0.85 -3.56 15.84
CA LEU A 175 -0.46 -3.70 15.20
C LEU A 175 -0.39 -3.98 13.70
N PHE A 176 0.71 -3.64 13.05
CA PHE A 176 0.90 -3.73 11.59
C PHE A 176 1.84 -4.86 11.19
N GLU A 177 2.29 -5.72 12.13
CA GLU A 177 3.32 -6.73 11.87
C GLU A 177 2.96 -7.70 10.73
N ASN A 178 1.66 -7.99 10.56
CA ASN A 178 1.12 -8.85 9.51
C ASN A 178 0.70 -8.08 8.25
N TYR A 179 0.83 -6.75 8.25
CA TYR A 179 0.43 -5.91 7.12
C TYR A 179 1.58 -5.76 6.14
N THR A 180 1.21 -5.73 4.86
CA THR A 180 2.15 -5.43 3.78
C THR A 180 1.57 -4.33 2.92
N TYR A 181 2.26 -3.19 2.84
CA TYR A 181 1.87 -2.08 1.97
C TYR A 181 2.35 -2.35 0.54
N LEU A 182 1.44 -2.21 -0.42
CA LEU A 182 1.62 -2.59 -1.82
C LEU A 182 1.34 -1.40 -2.72
N SER A 183 2.32 -1.01 -3.53
CA SER A 183 2.09 -0.12 -4.66
C SER A 183 1.43 -0.89 -5.82
N LYS A 184 1.07 -0.18 -6.89
CA LYS A 184 0.62 -0.80 -8.15
C LYS A 184 1.72 -1.58 -8.88
N ASN A 185 2.98 -1.27 -8.59
CA ASN A 185 4.16 -1.76 -9.32
C ASN A 185 4.83 -2.96 -8.68
N VAL A 186 4.25 -3.56 -7.63
CA VAL A 186 4.82 -4.75 -6.99
C VAL A 186 5.03 -5.83 -8.05
N VAL A 187 6.28 -6.27 -8.19
CA VAL A 187 6.68 -7.29 -9.18
C VAL A 187 6.28 -8.68 -8.71
N ASP A 188 5.90 -9.55 -9.65
CA ASP A 188 5.43 -10.91 -9.37
C ASP A 188 6.52 -11.83 -8.78
N ASN A 189 7.79 -11.54 -9.05
CA ASN A 189 8.94 -12.28 -8.55
C ASN A 189 9.56 -11.65 -7.29
N TRP A 190 8.82 -10.81 -6.55
CA TRP A 190 9.33 -10.09 -5.38
C TRP A 190 9.98 -11.00 -4.35
N GLU A 191 9.53 -12.25 -4.19
CA GLU A 191 10.13 -13.22 -3.26
C GLU A 191 11.63 -13.47 -3.52
N LYS A 192 12.05 -13.32 -4.78
CA LYS A 192 13.44 -13.52 -5.20
C LYS A 192 14.23 -12.22 -5.16
N VAL A 193 13.63 -11.12 -5.62
CA VAL A 193 14.31 -9.85 -5.89
C VAL A 193 14.14 -8.79 -4.80
N CYS A 194 13.24 -8.97 -3.84
CA CYS A 194 12.98 -8.04 -2.76
C CYS A 194 13.35 -8.61 -1.38
N PRO A 195 13.72 -7.76 -0.41
CA PRO A 195 13.93 -8.20 0.98
C PRO A 195 12.62 -8.58 1.67
N ARG A 196 12.65 -9.61 2.53
CA ARG A 196 11.54 -9.97 3.45
C ARG A 196 12.04 -10.30 4.85
N LYS A 197 12.79 -11.39 4.98
CA LYS A 197 13.32 -11.85 6.28
C LYS A 197 14.59 -11.09 6.63
N ASN A 198 14.78 -10.82 7.93
CA ASN A 198 16.06 -10.37 8.44
C ASN A 198 17.11 -11.48 8.31
N LEU A 199 18.38 -11.09 8.11
CA LEU A 199 19.49 -12.04 8.05
C LEU A 199 20.00 -12.32 9.47
N GLN A 200 19.75 -13.54 9.97
CA GLN A 200 20.27 -13.97 11.27
C GLN A 200 21.79 -14.17 11.19
N ASN A 201 22.52 -13.75 12.24
CA ASN A 201 23.98 -13.88 12.33
C ASN A 201 24.77 -13.15 11.22
N ALA A 202 24.19 -12.12 10.62
CA ALA A 202 24.84 -11.33 9.58
C ALA A 202 24.82 -9.84 9.92
N LYS A 203 25.78 -9.11 9.38
CA LYS A 203 25.84 -7.65 9.38
C LYS A 203 26.24 -7.20 7.98
N PHE A 204 25.55 -6.19 7.45
CA PHE A 204 25.93 -5.61 6.17
C PHE A 204 27.33 -4.98 6.25
N GLY A 205 28.07 -5.09 5.15
CA GLY A 205 29.40 -4.52 4.98
C GLY A 205 29.66 -4.21 3.51
N LEU A 206 30.84 -3.66 3.23
CA LEU A 206 31.32 -3.43 1.88
C LEU A 206 32.39 -4.46 1.56
N TRP A 207 32.34 -5.03 0.36
CA TRP A 207 33.35 -5.95 -0.14
C TRP A 207 34.53 -5.15 -0.69
N VAL A 208 35.72 -5.29 -0.08
CA VAL A 208 36.94 -4.57 -0.46
C VAL A 208 38.12 -5.54 -0.38
N ASP A 209 38.90 -5.62 -1.45
CA ASP A 209 40.16 -6.38 -1.55
C ASP A 209 40.10 -7.91 -1.27
N GLY A 210 38.95 -8.53 -1.53
CA GLY A 210 38.80 -10.00 -1.58
C GLY A 210 38.44 -10.65 -0.25
#